data_AF-A0A3R6RFE5-F1
#
_entry.id   AF-A0A3R6RFE5-F1
#
_cell.length_a   1.000
_cell.length_b   1.000
_cell.length_c   1.000
_cell.angle_alpha   90.00
_cell.angle_beta   90.00
_cell.angle_gamma   90.00
#
_symmetry.space_group_name_H-M   'P 1'
#
loop_
_entity.id
_entity.type
_entity.pdbx_description
1 polymer ?
#
loop_
_entity_poly.entity_id
_entity_poly.type
_entity_poly.pdbx_seq_one_letter_code
_entity_poly.pdbx_strand_id
1 'polypeptide(L)'
;MAIAGKAVGAHTGYIYLRAEYTYLFPVLKDALEDAEKRGFLGKNMMESGFDFEIKFRSGAGAYVCGEETALFESIEGKRGEPRFRPPFPSIHGLFGKPTMLNNVETLANIAPILLNGAEWYRSIGTANSPGTKLFTVCGNVVRRGVFEFPMGVNLKDIIYEVCGGIADGKGLLGVQTGGTSGAIINADQIDMTLDIDTVSASGGRLGCGTILVIDDSNCIVDIVRNNLDFFRGESCGKCTPCREGGQQLYNLVTRISRGLATLPDLEKIDELTETMRLTALCGLGHSTAVPVQTSIQNFRKEYLAHIDRDYCPVCAQAAVAEGIYEAEEDYRNDGNSRMGRRRAAVGERDVMYDSYDAYARHRSRGTSYAGRFERRGGREA
;
A
#
# COMPACT_ATOMS: atom_id res chain seq x y z
N MET A 1 11.93 19.06 -10.67
CA MET A 1 11.10 19.02 -11.91
C MET A 1 11.73 19.77 -13.07
N ALA A 2 12.07 21.06 -12.94
CA ALA A 2 12.62 21.85 -14.07
C ALA A 2 13.87 21.24 -14.71
N ILE A 3 14.78 20.67 -13.91
CA ILE A 3 15.97 19.95 -14.39
C ILE A 3 15.58 18.79 -15.32
N ALA A 4 14.64 17.94 -14.89
CA ALA A 4 14.15 16.83 -15.69
C ALA A 4 13.41 17.32 -16.95
N GLY A 5 12.63 18.39 -16.82
CA GLY A 5 11.95 19.03 -17.95
C GLY A 5 12.93 19.49 -19.02
N LYS A 6 13.99 20.20 -18.63
CA LYS A 6 15.07 20.63 -19.53
C LYS A 6 15.78 19.46 -20.21
N ALA A 7 16.06 18.38 -19.46
CA ALA A 7 16.74 17.20 -19.99
C ALA A 7 15.95 16.51 -21.12
N VAL A 8 14.61 16.58 -21.11
CA VAL A 8 13.75 15.95 -22.12
C VAL A 8 13.04 16.94 -23.05
N GLY A 9 13.36 18.23 -22.96
CA GLY A 9 12.73 19.29 -23.76
C GLY A 9 11.25 19.55 -23.41
N ALA A 10 10.80 19.18 -22.20
CA ALA A 10 9.44 19.46 -21.75
C ALA A 10 9.34 20.88 -21.16
N HIS A 11 8.43 21.69 -21.70
CA HIS A 11 8.17 23.07 -21.23
C HIS A 11 7.05 23.16 -20.18
N THR A 12 6.39 22.04 -19.86
CA THR A 12 5.31 22.00 -18.87
C THR A 12 5.44 20.75 -18.01
N GLY A 13 5.33 20.93 -16.70
CA GLY A 13 5.20 19.86 -15.71
C GLY A 13 3.84 19.89 -15.03
N TYR A 14 3.35 18.73 -14.61
CA TYR A 14 2.15 18.63 -13.78
C TYR A 14 2.51 18.00 -12.43
N ILE A 15 2.07 18.62 -11.34
CA ILE A 15 2.06 18.00 -10.02
C ILE A 15 0.64 17.49 -9.77
N TYR A 16 0.48 16.17 -9.77
CA TYR A 16 -0.75 15.51 -9.38
C TYR A 16 -0.73 15.22 -7.89
N LEU A 17 -1.46 16.03 -7.12
CA LEU A 17 -1.57 15.89 -5.67
C LEU A 17 -2.84 15.11 -5.35
N ARG A 18 -2.73 14.13 -4.46
CA ARG A 18 -3.92 13.44 -3.94
C ARG A 18 -4.82 14.39 -3.15
N ALA A 19 -6.13 14.16 -3.23
CA ALA A 19 -7.13 15.04 -2.63
C ALA A 19 -6.96 15.21 -1.11
N GLU A 20 -6.50 14.17 -0.42
CA GLU A 20 -6.38 14.16 1.04
C GLU A 20 -5.21 15.03 1.54
N TYR A 21 -4.27 15.40 0.66
CA TYR A 21 -3.09 16.19 1.03
C TYR A 21 -3.36 17.70 0.92
N THR A 22 -4.55 18.14 1.34
CA THR A 22 -4.95 19.55 1.34
C THR A 22 -3.98 20.44 2.12
N TYR A 23 -3.35 19.91 3.16
CA TYR A 23 -2.37 20.62 3.98
C TYR A 23 -1.04 20.92 3.24
N LEU A 24 -0.70 20.17 2.19
CA LEU A 24 0.51 20.42 1.38
C LEU A 24 0.30 21.46 0.29
N PHE A 25 -0.95 21.68 -0.13
CA PHE A 25 -1.24 22.57 -1.24
C PHE A 25 -0.75 24.02 -1.02
N PRO A 26 -0.99 24.66 0.14
CA PRO A 26 -0.46 26.00 0.40
C PRO A 26 1.07 26.05 0.33
N VAL A 27 1.74 25.07 0.95
CA VAL A 27 3.21 25.01 0.98
C VAL A 27 3.79 24.87 -0.43
N LEU A 28 3.22 23.99 -1.24
CA LEU A 28 3.65 23.77 -2.61
C LEU A 28 3.37 25.00 -3.50
N LYS A 29 2.22 25.64 -3.30
CA LYS A 29 1.85 26.87 -4.02
C LYS A 29 2.84 28.00 -3.70
N ASP A 30 3.10 28.25 -2.42
CA ASP A 30 4.04 29.30 -1.98
C ASP A 30 5.45 29.05 -2.54
N ALA A 31 5.90 27.79 -2.56
CA ALA A 31 7.19 27.42 -3.12
C ALA A 31 7.28 27.64 -4.64
N LEU A 32 6.22 27.36 -5.41
CA LEU A 32 6.19 27.65 -6.84
C LEU A 32 6.18 29.16 -7.10
N GLU A 33 5.38 29.92 -6.34
CA GLU A 33 5.34 31.38 -6.48
C GLU A 33 6.67 32.04 -6.14
N ASP A 34 7.38 31.58 -5.10
CA ASP A 34 8.73 32.07 -4.77
C ASP A 34 9.75 31.72 -5.88
N ALA A 35 9.68 30.50 -6.42
CA ALA A 35 10.54 30.09 -7.54
C ALA A 35 10.30 30.93 -8.80
N GLU A 36 9.04 31.25 -9.12
CA GLU A 36 8.68 32.14 -10.24
C GLU A 36 9.17 33.57 -10.01
N LYS A 37 8.94 34.14 -8.81
CA LYS A 37 9.39 35.51 -8.45
C LYS A 37 10.90 35.67 -8.55
N ARG A 38 11.66 34.61 -8.29
CA ARG A 38 13.12 34.58 -8.39
C ARG A 38 13.64 34.21 -9.78
N GLY A 39 12.77 33.95 -10.75
CA GLY A 39 13.15 33.55 -12.10
C GLY A 39 13.71 32.12 -12.22
N PHE A 40 13.50 31.27 -11.21
CA PHE A 40 13.85 29.85 -11.23
C PHE A 40 12.77 28.97 -11.86
N LEU A 41 11.60 29.53 -12.16
CA LEU A 41 10.50 28.89 -12.85
C LEU A 41 9.80 29.93 -13.75
N GLY A 42 9.13 29.49 -14.80
CA GLY A 42 8.38 30.36 -15.71
C GLY A 42 9.10 30.57 -17.05
N LYS A 43 8.92 31.77 -17.63
CA LYS A 43 9.52 32.14 -18.92
C LYS A 43 10.99 32.50 -18.77
N ASN A 44 11.80 32.08 -19.74
CA ASN A 44 13.23 32.33 -19.84
C ASN A 44 13.95 32.14 -18.49
N MET A 45 13.75 30.96 -17.89
CA MET A 45 14.29 30.62 -16.57
C MET A 45 15.77 30.93 -16.48
N MET A 46 16.16 31.76 -15.51
CA MET A 46 17.54 32.19 -15.28
C MET A 46 18.25 32.70 -16.55
N GLU A 47 17.50 33.37 -17.44
CA GLU A 47 18.00 33.89 -18.73
C GLU A 47 18.57 32.80 -19.67
N SER A 48 18.20 31.54 -19.46
CA SER A 48 18.79 30.39 -20.17
C SER A 48 18.19 30.10 -21.55
N GLY A 49 17.20 30.87 -21.99
CA GLY A 49 16.43 30.64 -23.22
C GLY A 49 15.42 29.50 -23.11
N PHE A 50 15.19 28.95 -21.90
CA PHE A 50 14.30 27.82 -21.67
C PHE A 50 13.11 28.21 -20.78
N ASP A 51 11.91 27.84 -21.22
CA ASP A 51 10.67 28.05 -20.46
C ASP A 51 10.26 26.77 -19.75
N PHE A 52 9.83 26.86 -18.48
CA PHE A 52 9.21 25.75 -17.78
C PHE A 52 8.12 26.22 -16.82
N GLU A 53 6.91 25.73 -17.03
CA GLU A 53 5.75 26.01 -16.17
C GLU A 53 5.35 24.74 -15.40
N ILE A 54 4.94 24.87 -14.14
CA ILE A 54 4.36 23.76 -13.37
C ILE A 54 2.90 24.04 -13.08
N LYS A 55 2.04 23.04 -13.35
CA LYS A 55 0.59 23.11 -13.11
C LYS A 55 0.18 22.14 -12.02
N PHE A 56 -0.66 22.60 -11.10
CA PHE A 56 -1.27 21.73 -10.10
C PHE A 56 -2.54 21.07 -10.62
N ARG A 57 -2.68 19.79 -10.29
CA ARG A 57 -3.92 19.02 -10.41
C ARG A 57 -4.15 18.29 -9.11
N SER A 58 -5.36 18.39 -8.60
CA SER A 58 -5.80 17.58 -7.46
C SER A 58 -6.57 16.37 -7.97
N GLY A 59 -6.31 15.21 -7.40
CA GLY A 59 -7.18 14.04 -7.54
C GLY A 59 -8.47 14.17 -6.72
N ALA A 60 -9.21 13.07 -6.62
CA ALA A 60 -10.48 12.96 -5.89
C ALA A 60 -10.55 11.73 -4.97
N GLY A 61 -9.40 11.28 -4.46
CA GLY A 61 -9.32 10.16 -3.52
C GLY A 61 -9.46 8.77 -4.16
N ALA A 62 -8.69 8.51 -5.22
CA ALA A 62 -8.64 7.21 -5.88
C ALA A 62 -7.18 6.76 -6.02
N TYR A 63 -6.83 5.62 -5.42
CA TYR A 63 -5.49 5.04 -5.45
C TYR A 63 -5.06 4.66 -6.86
N VAL A 64 -5.98 4.13 -7.68
CA VAL A 64 -5.70 3.78 -9.09
C VAL A 64 -5.23 4.99 -9.92
N CYS A 65 -5.60 6.22 -9.55
CA CYS A 65 -5.11 7.43 -10.22
C CYS A 65 -3.62 7.73 -9.94
N GLY A 66 -2.96 6.97 -9.07
CA GLY A 66 -1.50 6.96 -8.96
C GLY A 66 -0.80 6.12 -10.04
N GLU A 67 -1.53 5.26 -10.77
CA GLU A 67 -1.00 4.52 -11.90
C GLU A 67 -0.75 5.46 -13.09
N GLU A 68 0.34 5.23 -13.82
CA GLU A 68 0.85 6.17 -14.81
C GLU A 68 -0.16 6.66 -15.84
N THR A 69 -0.88 5.73 -16.46
CA THR A 69 -1.82 6.07 -17.53
C THR A 69 -3.19 6.49 -17.00
N ALA A 70 -3.61 5.97 -15.84
CA ALA A 70 -4.81 6.43 -15.15
C ALA A 70 -4.66 7.88 -14.63
N LEU A 71 -3.45 8.25 -14.20
CA LEU A 71 -3.10 9.60 -13.79
C LEU A 71 -3.30 10.58 -14.96
N PHE A 72 -2.90 10.22 -16.18
CA PHE A 72 -3.12 11.07 -17.36
C PHE A 72 -4.60 11.25 -17.65
N GLU A 73 -5.39 10.18 -17.65
CA GLU A 73 -6.84 10.27 -17.84
C GLU A 73 -7.50 11.17 -16.79
N SER A 74 -7.08 11.06 -15.53
CA SER A 74 -7.59 11.93 -14.46
C SER A 74 -7.21 13.40 -14.67
N ILE A 75 -5.97 13.71 -15.07
CA ILE A 75 -5.55 15.08 -15.39
C ILE A 75 -6.35 15.65 -16.58
N GLU A 76 -6.65 14.81 -17.56
CA GLU A 76 -7.44 15.15 -18.75
C GLU A 76 -8.94 15.34 -18.44
N GLY A 77 -9.36 15.15 -17.19
CA GLY A 77 -10.75 15.29 -16.76
C GLY A 77 -11.63 14.09 -17.08
N LYS A 78 -11.03 12.96 -17.45
CA LYS A 78 -11.74 11.69 -17.67
C LYS A 78 -11.72 10.85 -16.39
N ARG A 79 -12.42 9.71 -16.41
CA ARG A 79 -12.33 8.71 -15.33
C ARG A 79 -10.89 8.19 -15.26
N GLY A 80 -10.37 8.02 -14.05
CA GLY A 80 -9.02 7.51 -13.78
C GLY A 80 -8.85 6.03 -14.11
N GLU A 81 -9.07 5.66 -15.37
CA GLU A 81 -8.97 4.31 -15.88
C GLU A 81 -7.67 4.17 -16.69
N PRO A 82 -6.82 3.16 -16.42
CA PRO A 82 -5.58 2.95 -17.16
C PRO A 82 -5.81 2.80 -18.67
N ARG A 83 -4.84 3.25 -19.47
CA ARG A 83 -4.82 3.07 -20.93
C ARG A 83 -4.19 1.73 -21.29
N PHE A 84 -4.62 1.17 -22.42
CA PHE A 84 -3.93 0.02 -23.00
C PHE A 84 -2.55 0.45 -23.53
N ARG A 85 -1.58 -0.46 -23.43
CA ARG A 85 -0.26 -0.32 -24.05
C ARG A 85 -0.12 -1.42 -25.11
N PRO A 86 0.43 -1.14 -26.31
CA PRO A 86 0.82 0.18 -26.85
C PRO A 86 -0.38 1.10 -27.20
N PRO A 87 -0.16 2.43 -27.39
CA PRO A 87 1.12 3.15 -27.36
C PRO A 87 1.63 3.43 -25.93
N PHE A 88 2.95 3.59 -25.77
CA PHE A 88 3.57 3.94 -24.50
C PHE A 88 3.50 5.46 -24.23
N PRO A 89 3.46 5.88 -22.95
CA PRO A 89 3.43 7.30 -22.55
C PRO A 89 4.53 8.19 -23.13
N SER A 90 5.73 7.63 -23.31
CA SER A 90 6.88 8.32 -23.90
C SER A 90 6.64 8.75 -25.35
N ILE A 91 5.66 8.17 -26.03
CA ILE A 91 5.26 8.52 -27.39
C ILE A 91 3.89 9.24 -27.36
N HIS A 92 2.94 8.70 -26.60
CA HIS A 92 1.56 9.19 -26.53
C HIS A 92 1.02 9.11 -25.09
N GLY A 93 1.40 10.09 -24.28
CA GLY A 93 0.99 10.26 -22.89
C GLY A 93 -0.09 11.32 -22.72
N LEU A 94 0.17 12.26 -21.81
CA LEU A 94 -0.77 13.30 -21.42
C LEU A 94 -1.11 14.24 -22.58
N PHE A 95 -2.41 14.44 -22.84
CA PHE A 95 -2.94 15.19 -23.99
C PHE A 95 -2.38 14.72 -25.35
N GLY A 96 -2.06 13.43 -25.45
CA GLY A 96 -1.48 12.82 -26.64
C GLY A 96 -0.03 13.24 -26.93
N LYS A 97 0.67 13.86 -25.98
CA LYS A 97 2.08 14.27 -26.10
C LYS A 97 3.02 13.27 -25.42
N PRO A 98 4.26 13.13 -25.90
CA PRO A 98 5.34 12.45 -25.17
C PRO A 98 5.40 12.94 -23.73
N THR A 99 5.22 12.03 -22.77
CA THR A 99 5.15 12.38 -21.35
C THR A 99 5.97 11.39 -20.55
N MET A 100 6.74 11.90 -19.59
CA MET A 100 7.39 11.09 -18.56
C MET A 100 6.71 11.31 -17.22
N LEU A 101 6.35 10.23 -16.53
CA LEU A 101 5.94 10.26 -15.15
C LEU A 101 7.08 9.80 -14.25
N ASN A 102 7.33 10.53 -13.17
CA ASN A 102 8.30 10.13 -12.15
C ASN A 102 7.72 10.37 -10.77
N ASN A 103 8.12 9.54 -9.81
CA ASN A 103 7.80 9.77 -8.40
C ASN A 103 8.51 11.04 -7.90
N VAL A 104 7.92 11.70 -6.90
CA VAL A 104 8.48 12.90 -6.25
C VAL A 104 9.87 12.61 -5.67
N GLU A 105 10.07 11.47 -5.00
CA GLU A 105 11.35 11.05 -4.43
C GLU A 105 12.43 10.90 -5.50
N THR A 106 12.09 10.30 -6.65
CA THR A 106 13.01 10.20 -7.80
C THR A 106 13.45 11.58 -8.28
N LEU A 107 12.52 12.52 -8.42
CA LEU A 107 12.82 13.88 -8.88
C LEU A 107 13.59 14.70 -7.84
N ALA A 108 13.36 14.44 -6.54
CA ALA A 108 14.07 15.09 -5.44
C ALA A 108 15.56 14.71 -5.42
N ASN A 109 15.88 13.46 -5.76
CA ASN A 109 17.26 12.97 -5.82
C ASN A 109 18.10 13.60 -6.95
N ILE A 110 17.48 14.17 -7.99
CA ILE A 110 18.22 14.72 -9.14
C ILE A 110 19.13 15.88 -8.73
N ALA A 111 18.66 16.79 -7.87
CA ALA A 111 19.45 17.97 -7.51
C ALA A 111 20.72 17.61 -6.71
N PRO A 112 20.66 16.78 -5.65
CA PRO A 112 21.86 16.28 -4.99
C PRO A 112 22.83 15.53 -5.91
N ILE A 113 22.32 14.73 -6.87
CA ILE A 113 23.16 14.03 -7.85
C ILE A 113 23.94 15.01 -8.72
N LEU A 114 23.31 16.08 -9.21
CA LEU A 114 24.01 17.07 -10.04
C LEU A 114 25.02 17.91 -9.26
N LEU A 115 24.77 18.16 -7.98
CA LEU A 115 25.68 18.94 -7.13
C LEU A 115 26.93 18.17 -6.74
N ASN A 116 26.79 16.87 -6.43
CA ASN A 116 27.89 16.05 -5.89
C ASN A 116 28.49 15.06 -6.91
N GLY A 117 27.85 14.90 -8.07
CA GLY A 117 28.26 13.97 -9.11
C GLY A 117 27.62 12.58 -8.98
N ALA A 118 27.56 11.86 -10.11
CA ALA A 118 26.96 10.52 -10.17
C ALA A 118 27.76 9.48 -9.36
N GLU A 119 29.09 9.62 -9.30
CA GLU A 119 29.96 8.73 -8.51
C GLU A 119 29.65 8.83 -7.02
N TRP A 120 29.40 10.03 -6.50
CA TRP A 120 28.97 10.23 -5.12
C TRP A 120 27.66 9.48 -4.85
N TYR A 121 26.64 9.64 -5.70
CA TYR A 121 25.36 8.96 -5.49
C TYR A 121 25.51 7.44 -5.56
N ARG A 122 26.34 6.93 -6.48
CA ARG A 122 26.65 5.50 -6.60
C ARG A 122 27.54 4.94 -5.50
N SER A 123 28.25 5.79 -4.76
CA SER A 123 29.02 5.37 -3.58
C SER A 123 28.13 5.05 -2.37
N ILE A 124 26.85 5.45 -2.42
CA ILE A 124 25.86 5.19 -1.40
C ILE A 124 25.02 3.99 -1.82
N GLY A 125 24.78 3.07 -0.89
CA GLY A 125 23.96 1.88 -1.12
C GLY A 125 24.71 0.74 -1.81
N THR A 126 23.98 -0.19 -2.43
CA THR A 126 24.59 -1.36 -3.09
C THR A 126 24.90 -1.09 -4.56
N ALA A 127 25.74 -1.93 -5.17
CA ALA A 127 26.21 -1.73 -6.55
C ALA A 127 25.08 -1.59 -7.59
N ASN A 128 24.01 -2.38 -7.42
CA ASN A 128 22.84 -2.41 -8.29
C ASN A 128 21.65 -1.61 -7.73
N SER A 129 21.78 -1.02 -6.54
CA SER A 129 20.78 -0.15 -5.93
C SER A 129 21.47 1.07 -5.31
N PRO A 130 21.96 2.00 -6.14
CA PRO A 130 22.68 3.18 -5.64
C PRO A 130 21.73 4.22 -5.03
N GLY A 131 22.25 4.97 -4.07
CA GLY A 131 21.59 6.09 -3.43
C GLY A 131 20.87 5.74 -2.13
N THR A 132 20.02 6.68 -1.72
CA THR A 132 19.18 6.57 -0.52
C THR A 132 17.73 6.29 -0.88
N LYS A 133 16.97 5.83 0.12
CA LYS A 133 15.54 5.60 0.02
C LYS A 133 14.87 6.05 1.32
N LEU A 134 13.70 6.66 1.17
CA LEU A 134 12.80 6.94 2.28
C LEU A 134 12.03 5.66 2.63
N PHE A 135 12.28 5.14 3.83
CA PHE A 135 11.58 4.02 4.42
C PHE A 135 10.52 4.51 5.39
N THR A 136 9.26 4.16 5.14
CA THR A 136 8.15 4.48 6.04
C THR A 136 7.83 3.27 6.89
N VAL A 137 8.15 3.33 8.19
CA VAL A 137 7.90 2.23 9.13
C VAL A 137 6.64 2.51 9.93
N CYS A 138 5.71 1.56 9.88
CA CYS A 138 4.42 1.61 10.56
C CYS A 138 4.08 0.24 11.18
N GLY A 139 2.93 0.14 11.85
CA GLY A 139 2.52 -1.08 12.55
C GLY A 139 3.08 -1.19 13.97
N ASN A 140 3.36 -2.41 14.42
CA ASN A 140 3.59 -2.75 15.82
C ASN A 140 5.04 -2.50 16.29
N VAL A 141 5.58 -1.30 16.02
CA VAL A 141 6.91 -0.86 16.51
C VAL A 141 6.81 0.27 17.53
N VAL A 142 7.82 0.39 18.39
CA VAL A 142 7.90 1.46 19.41
C VAL A 142 7.95 2.85 18.76
N ARG A 143 8.76 3.04 17.71
CA ARG A 143 8.90 4.31 16.98
C ARG A 143 8.52 4.15 15.52
N ARG A 144 7.37 4.71 15.14
CA ARG A 144 6.91 4.81 13.75
C ARG A 144 7.44 6.09 13.12
N GLY A 145 7.68 6.09 11.81
CA GLY A 145 8.17 7.28 11.13
C GLY A 145 8.62 7.06 9.70
N VAL A 146 9.18 8.12 9.11
CA VAL A 146 9.88 8.08 7.83
C VAL A 146 11.36 8.28 8.11
N PHE A 147 12.18 7.37 7.61
CA PHE A 147 13.63 7.37 7.81
C PHE A 147 14.33 7.28 6.47
N GLU A 148 15.33 8.12 6.25
CA GLU A 148 16.17 8.06 5.06
C GLU A 148 17.40 7.20 5.35
N PHE A 149 17.58 6.13 4.58
CA PHE A 149 18.75 5.26 4.67
C PHE A 149 19.34 4.97 3.29
N PRO A 150 20.63 4.64 3.20
CA PRO A 150 21.20 4.02 2.02
C PRO A 150 20.41 2.76 1.64
N MET A 151 20.21 2.56 0.34
CA MET A 151 19.69 1.30 -0.19
C MET A 151 20.60 0.13 0.22
N GLY A 152 20.02 -0.99 0.64
CA GLY A 152 20.76 -2.13 1.19
C GLY A 152 20.93 -2.14 2.70
N VAL A 153 20.37 -1.15 3.42
CA VAL A 153 20.19 -1.24 4.88
C VAL A 153 19.44 -2.51 5.27
N ASN A 154 19.82 -3.15 6.38
CA ASN A 154 19.16 -4.38 6.83
C ASN A 154 17.79 -4.09 7.46
N LEU A 155 16.77 -4.84 7.06
CA LEU A 155 15.40 -4.69 7.56
C LEU A 155 15.30 -4.92 9.07
N LYS A 156 16.02 -5.89 9.62
CA LYS A 156 16.10 -6.17 11.06
C LYS A 156 16.65 -4.96 11.83
N ASP A 157 17.70 -4.33 11.32
CA ASP A 157 18.31 -3.15 11.95
C ASP A 157 17.34 -1.97 11.97
N ILE A 158 16.58 -1.77 10.89
CA ILE A 158 15.51 -0.75 10.88
C ILE A 158 14.49 -1.05 12.00
N ILE A 159 14.05 -2.29 12.14
CA ILE A 159 13.00 -2.65 13.10
C ILE A 159 13.52 -2.51 14.55
N TYR A 160 14.69 -3.08 14.85
CA TYR A 160 15.17 -3.19 16.23
C TYR A 160 16.02 -1.98 16.67
N GLU A 161 16.98 -1.54 15.85
CA GLU A 161 17.89 -0.45 16.21
C GLU A 161 17.24 0.93 16.01
N VAL A 162 16.60 1.13 14.85
CA VAL A 162 16.01 2.43 14.50
C VAL A 162 14.64 2.60 15.15
N CYS A 163 13.75 1.62 15.01
CA CYS A 163 12.38 1.73 15.50
C CYS A 163 12.22 1.30 16.98
N GLY A 164 13.27 0.74 17.60
CA GLY A 164 13.25 0.34 19.02
C GLY A 164 12.56 -0.99 19.30
N GLY A 165 12.39 -1.83 18.28
CA GLY A 165 11.77 -3.14 18.38
C GLY A 165 10.24 -3.12 18.37
N ILE A 166 9.65 -4.25 18.77
CA ILE A 166 8.21 -4.48 18.77
C ILE A 166 7.57 -3.81 19.98
N ALA A 167 6.43 -3.14 19.77
CA ALA A 167 5.69 -2.48 20.83
C ALA A 167 5.12 -3.48 21.85
N ASP A 168 4.84 -3.00 23.06
CA ASP A 168 4.09 -3.73 24.12
C ASP A 168 4.67 -5.10 24.52
N GLY A 169 5.96 -5.34 24.27
CA GLY A 169 6.64 -6.60 24.60
C GLY A 169 6.16 -7.81 23.80
N LYS A 170 5.51 -7.58 22.66
CA LYS A 170 4.99 -8.64 21.78
C LYS A 170 6.08 -9.26 20.90
N GLY A 171 5.83 -10.47 20.42
CA GLY A 171 6.69 -11.13 19.43
C GLY A 171 6.43 -10.59 18.02
N LEU A 172 7.45 -10.62 17.17
CA LEU A 172 7.29 -10.33 15.75
C LEU A 172 6.63 -11.54 15.06
N LEU A 173 5.51 -11.30 14.36
CA LEU A 173 4.87 -12.30 13.53
C LEU A 173 5.40 -12.25 12.09
N GLY A 174 5.48 -11.05 11.53
CA GLY A 174 5.92 -10.85 10.16
C GLY A 174 6.04 -9.38 9.76
N VAL A 175 6.42 -9.16 8.51
CA VAL A 175 6.59 -7.83 7.95
C VAL A 175 6.00 -7.79 6.56
N GLN A 176 5.19 -6.77 6.26
CA GLN A 176 4.79 -6.46 4.90
C GLN A 176 5.68 -5.35 4.33
N THR A 177 6.41 -5.67 3.26
CA THR A 177 7.33 -4.74 2.58
C THR A 177 6.70 -4.19 1.31
N GLY A 178 7.07 -2.98 0.89
CA GLY A 178 6.59 -2.40 -0.38
C GLY A 178 5.14 -1.86 -0.33
N GLY A 179 4.61 -1.65 0.88
CA GLY A 179 3.22 -1.20 1.11
C GLY A 179 2.20 -2.34 0.97
N THR A 180 0.91 -1.99 0.92
CA THR A 180 -0.22 -2.94 0.84
C THR A 180 -0.12 -3.92 -0.35
N SER A 181 0.58 -3.52 -1.41
CA SER A 181 0.78 -4.30 -2.64
C SER A 181 2.01 -5.19 -2.64
N GLY A 182 2.85 -5.11 -1.61
CA GLY A 182 4.07 -5.91 -1.55
C GLY A 182 3.93 -7.15 -0.66
N ALA A 183 5.04 -7.87 -0.55
CA ALA A 183 5.09 -9.20 0.03
C ALA A 183 4.98 -9.19 1.56
N ILE A 184 4.33 -10.22 2.10
CA ILE A 184 4.29 -10.48 3.53
C ILE A 184 5.28 -11.61 3.84
N ILE A 185 6.35 -11.27 4.55
CA ILE A 185 7.41 -12.20 4.97
C ILE A 185 7.28 -12.51 6.47
N ASN A 186 7.74 -13.69 6.88
CA ASN A 186 7.72 -14.09 8.29
C ASN A 186 8.93 -13.52 9.05
N ALA A 187 8.89 -13.64 10.38
CA ALA A 187 9.94 -13.11 11.27
C ALA A 187 11.34 -13.66 10.96
N ASP A 188 11.46 -14.90 10.46
CA ASP A 188 12.74 -15.54 10.17
C ASP A 188 13.43 -14.98 8.93
N GLN A 189 12.70 -14.22 8.10
CA GLN A 189 13.18 -13.65 6.84
C GLN A 189 13.65 -12.19 6.96
N ILE A 190 13.54 -11.56 8.12
CA ILE A 190 13.82 -10.11 8.27
C ILE A 190 15.30 -9.75 8.25
N ASP A 191 16.19 -10.74 8.43
CA ASP A 191 17.63 -10.53 8.31
C ASP A 191 18.00 -10.47 6.81
N MET A 192 17.62 -9.35 6.20
CA MET A 192 17.61 -9.14 4.76
C MET A 192 18.00 -7.70 4.45
N THR A 193 18.87 -7.52 3.47
CA THR A 193 19.22 -6.19 2.94
C THR A 193 18.11 -5.66 2.04
N LEU A 194 17.72 -4.41 2.26
CA LEU A 194 16.68 -3.72 1.49
C LEU A 194 17.28 -3.08 0.23
N ASP A 195 17.74 -3.92 -0.68
CA ASP A 195 18.13 -3.59 -2.04
C ASP A 195 17.25 -4.32 -3.08
N ILE A 196 17.29 -3.88 -4.33
CA ILE A 196 16.41 -4.40 -5.39
C ILE A 196 16.64 -5.91 -5.61
N ASP A 197 17.90 -6.35 -5.60
CA ASP A 197 18.26 -7.73 -5.95
C ASP A 197 17.82 -8.69 -4.85
N THR A 198 18.18 -8.39 -3.60
CA THR A 198 17.86 -9.23 -2.44
C THR A 198 16.36 -9.34 -2.21
N VAL A 199 15.64 -8.21 -2.28
CA VAL A 199 14.19 -8.22 -2.10
C VAL A 199 13.49 -8.94 -3.25
N SER A 200 13.96 -8.78 -4.49
CA SER A 200 13.39 -9.52 -5.63
C SER A 200 13.63 -11.03 -5.53
N ALA A 201 14.81 -11.44 -5.07
CA ALA A 201 15.15 -12.85 -4.86
C ALA A 201 14.27 -13.53 -3.80
N SER A 202 13.74 -12.76 -2.84
CA SER A 202 12.78 -13.26 -1.84
C SER A 202 11.36 -13.46 -2.36
N GLY A 203 11.09 -13.14 -3.63
CA GLY A 203 9.75 -13.09 -4.21
C GLY A 203 8.99 -11.79 -3.93
N GLY A 204 9.61 -10.87 -3.18
CA GLY A 204 9.09 -9.53 -2.90
C GLY A 204 9.44 -8.49 -3.97
N ARG A 205 9.02 -7.25 -3.73
CA ARG A 205 9.46 -6.08 -4.49
C ARG A 205 9.70 -4.92 -3.54
N LEU A 206 10.84 -4.27 -3.67
CA LEU A 206 11.17 -3.05 -2.94
C LEU A 206 10.37 -1.89 -3.58
N GLY A 207 9.08 -1.81 -3.23
CA GLY A 207 8.11 -0.87 -3.78
C GLY A 207 8.33 0.56 -3.28
N CYS A 208 7.33 1.14 -2.62
CA CYS A 208 7.42 2.52 -2.12
C CYS A 208 8.33 2.70 -0.87
N GLY A 209 8.95 1.63 -0.36
CA GLY A 209 9.73 1.65 0.89
C GLY A 209 8.87 1.65 2.16
N THR A 210 7.56 1.36 2.06
CA THR A 210 6.73 1.17 3.25
C THR A 210 6.97 -0.21 3.87
N ILE A 211 7.16 -0.23 5.19
CA ILE A 211 7.39 -1.41 6.03
C ILE A 211 6.28 -1.40 7.08
N LEU A 212 5.38 -2.38 7.01
CA LEU A 212 4.38 -2.64 8.03
C LEU A 212 4.86 -3.80 8.90
N VAL A 213 5.20 -3.50 10.14
CA VAL A 213 5.61 -4.49 11.13
C VAL A 213 4.38 -5.06 11.82
N ILE A 214 4.28 -6.38 11.89
CA ILE A 214 3.11 -7.12 12.36
C ILE A 214 3.53 -7.98 13.56
N ASP A 215 2.88 -7.80 14.70
CA ASP A 215 3.16 -8.59 15.90
C ASP A 215 2.26 -9.83 16.04
N ASP A 216 2.54 -10.66 17.05
CA ASP A 216 1.82 -11.90 17.36
C ASP A 216 0.40 -11.72 17.92
N SER A 217 -0.08 -10.48 18.09
CA SER A 217 -1.48 -10.18 18.43
C SER A 217 -2.38 -10.08 17.20
N ASN A 218 -1.79 -10.00 16.00
CA ASN A 218 -2.51 -9.89 14.73
C ASN A 218 -2.75 -11.25 14.06
N CYS A 219 -3.67 -11.26 13.09
CA CYS A 219 -3.97 -12.42 12.25
C CYS A 219 -3.61 -12.11 10.79
N ILE A 220 -2.71 -12.90 10.20
CA ILE A 220 -2.28 -12.72 8.79
C ILE A 220 -3.46 -12.82 7.82
N VAL A 221 -4.37 -13.77 8.02
CA VAL A 221 -5.56 -13.90 7.16
C VAL A 221 -6.44 -12.64 7.21
N ASP A 222 -6.51 -11.98 8.36
CA ASP A 222 -7.29 -10.74 8.52
C ASP A 222 -6.59 -9.54 7.85
N ILE A 223 -5.27 -9.44 7.98
CA ILE A 223 -4.46 -8.44 7.27
C ILE A 223 -4.64 -8.58 5.76
N VAL A 224 -4.55 -9.81 5.24
CA VAL A 224 -4.74 -10.08 3.80
C VAL A 224 -6.16 -9.75 3.37
N ARG A 225 -7.17 -10.09 4.19
CA ARG A 225 -8.57 -9.70 3.95
C ARG A 225 -8.71 -8.17 3.87
N ASN A 226 -8.08 -7.43 4.78
CA ASN A 226 -8.09 -5.97 4.77
C ASN A 226 -7.40 -5.39 3.52
N ASN A 227 -6.25 -5.95 3.13
CA ASN A 227 -5.55 -5.58 1.89
C ASN A 227 -6.46 -5.78 0.66
N LEU A 228 -7.18 -6.91 0.59
CA LEU A 228 -8.11 -7.20 -0.49
C LEU A 228 -9.33 -6.29 -0.48
N ASP A 229 -9.83 -5.92 0.69
CA ASP A 229 -10.92 -4.93 0.84
C ASP A 229 -10.50 -3.56 0.30
N PHE A 230 -9.27 -3.14 0.58
CA PHE A 230 -8.67 -1.96 -0.01
C PHE A 230 -8.58 -2.08 -1.54
N PHE A 231 -7.98 -3.15 -2.07
CA PHE A 231 -7.80 -3.29 -3.52
C PHE A 231 -9.12 -3.35 -4.31
N ARG A 232 -10.15 -4.02 -3.79
CA ARG A 232 -11.46 -4.04 -4.45
C ARG A 232 -12.13 -2.68 -4.41
N GLY A 233 -11.98 -1.93 -3.31
CA GLY A 233 -12.50 -0.56 -3.16
C GLY A 233 -11.80 0.45 -4.07
N GLU A 234 -10.51 0.23 -4.33
CA GLU A 234 -9.65 1.09 -5.15
C GLU A 234 -9.55 0.68 -6.63
N SER A 235 -10.22 -0.41 -7.02
CA SER A 235 -10.27 -0.85 -8.42
C SER A 235 -11.07 0.14 -9.27
N CYS A 236 -10.53 0.54 -10.42
CA CYS A 236 -11.30 1.36 -11.39
C CYS A 236 -12.44 0.59 -12.08
N GLY A 237 -12.45 -0.75 -11.96
CA GLY A 237 -13.49 -1.61 -12.54
C GLY A 237 -13.36 -1.87 -14.04
N LYS A 238 -12.28 -1.43 -14.71
CA LYS A 238 -12.15 -1.55 -16.17
C LYS A 238 -11.94 -2.98 -16.67
N CYS A 239 -10.96 -3.71 -16.14
CA CYS A 239 -10.65 -5.07 -16.58
C CYS A 239 -11.32 -6.12 -15.68
N THR A 240 -12.00 -7.09 -16.31
CA THR A 240 -12.64 -8.23 -15.65
C THR A 240 -11.74 -8.97 -14.65
N PRO A 241 -10.49 -9.36 -14.98
CA PRO A 241 -9.63 -10.07 -14.02
C PRO A 241 -9.40 -9.29 -12.73
N CYS A 242 -9.23 -7.96 -12.79
CA CYS A 242 -9.09 -7.15 -11.58
C CYS A 242 -10.43 -6.94 -10.86
N ARG A 243 -11.49 -6.58 -11.61
CA ARG A 243 -12.81 -6.22 -11.03
C ARG A 243 -13.48 -7.41 -10.37
N GLU A 244 -13.63 -8.50 -11.12
CA GLU A 244 -14.31 -9.71 -10.62
C GLU A 244 -13.35 -10.57 -9.81
N GLY A 245 -12.11 -10.73 -10.29
CA GLY A 245 -11.12 -11.54 -9.59
C GLY A 245 -10.77 -10.99 -8.21
N GLY A 246 -10.61 -9.68 -8.05
CA GLY A 246 -10.39 -9.06 -6.74
C GLY A 246 -11.54 -9.32 -5.76
N GLN A 247 -12.80 -9.25 -6.24
CA GLN A 247 -13.97 -9.54 -5.41
C GLN A 247 -14.06 -11.03 -5.03
N GLN A 248 -13.78 -11.94 -5.97
CA GLN A 248 -13.76 -13.38 -5.68
C GLN A 248 -12.64 -13.75 -4.71
N LEU A 249 -11.46 -13.15 -4.86
CA LEU A 249 -10.33 -13.35 -3.97
C LEU A 249 -10.64 -12.87 -2.55
N TYR A 250 -11.26 -11.70 -2.41
CA TYR A 250 -11.78 -11.21 -1.13
C TYR A 250 -12.78 -12.18 -0.50
N ASN A 251 -13.71 -12.72 -1.29
CA ASN A 251 -14.71 -13.67 -0.80
C ASN A 251 -14.06 -14.98 -0.31
N LEU A 252 -13.10 -15.53 -1.06
CA LEU A 252 -12.37 -16.75 -0.68
C LEU A 252 -11.58 -16.55 0.62
N VAL A 253 -10.83 -15.47 0.74
CA VAL A 253 -10.09 -15.15 1.98
C VAL A 253 -11.03 -14.86 3.14
N THR A 254 -12.16 -14.21 2.88
CA THR A 254 -13.21 -13.98 3.91
C THR A 254 -13.78 -15.31 4.42
N ARG A 255 -14.03 -16.29 3.53
CA ARG A 255 -14.45 -17.64 3.92
C ARG A 255 -13.41 -18.33 4.80
N ILE A 256 -12.11 -18.17 4.50
CA ILE A 256 -11.02 -18.69 5.34
C ILE A 256 -11.04 -18.01 6.71
N SER A 257 -11.13 -16.69 6.77
CA SER A 257 -11.20 -15.94 8.04
C SER A 257 -12.36 -16.41 8.94
N ARG A 258 -13.45 -16.85 8.32
CA ARG A 258 -14.67 -17.35 8.97
C ARG A 258 -14.69 -18.85 9.23
N GLY A 259 -13.63 -19.61 8.91
CA GLY A 259 -13.59 -21.07 9.10
C GLY A 259 -14.63 -21.85 8.25
N LEU A 260 -15.02 -21.27 7.12
CA LEU A 260 -15.98 -21.84 6.16
C LEU A 260 -15.30 -22.37 4.89
N ALA A 261 -14.00 -22.13 4.74
CA ALA A 261 -13.22 -22.56 3.59
C ALA A 261 -12.73 -24.01 3.73
N THR A 262 -12.32 -24.57 2.60
CA THR A 262 -11.77 -25.93 2.50
C THR A 262 -10.42 -25.91 1.78
N LEU A 263 -9.66 -27.01 1.82
CA LEU A 263 -8.37 -27.10 1.09
C LEU A 263 -8.49 -26.74 -0.41
N PRO A 264 -9.51 -27.19 -1.17
CA PRO A 264 -9.70 -26.76 -2.55
C PRO A 264 -9.91 -25.26 -2.74
N ASP A 265 -10.33 -24.52 -1.71
CA ASP A 265 -10.43 -23.06 -1.81
C ASP A 265 -9.04 -22.41 -1.86
N LEU A 266 -7.98 -23.02 -1.30
CA LEU A 266 -6.60 -22.54 -1.46
C LEU A 266 -6.10 -22.72 -2.90
N GLU A 267 -6.41 -23.84 -3.53
CA GLU A 267 -6.05 -24.11 -4.93
C GLU A 267 -6.70 -23.08 -5.87
N LYS A 268 -7.99 -22.78 -5.64
CA LYS A 268 -8.70 -21.71 -6.38
C LYS A 268 -8.07 -20.34 -6.17
N ILE A 269 -7.58 -20.03 -4.96
CA ILE A 269 -6.86 -18.78 -4.70
C ILE A 269 -5.59 -18.72 -5.54
N ASP A 270 -4.81 -19.79 -5.59
CA ASP A 270 -3.58 -19.85 -6.38
C ASP A 270 -3.85 -19.67 -7.88
N GLU A 271 -4.85 -20.37 -8.43
CA GLU A 271 -5.25 -20.22 -9.84
C GLU A 271 -5.74 -18.80 -10.16
N LEU A 272 -6.55 -18.22 -9.28
CA LEU A 272 -7.12 -16.89 -9.47
C LEU A 272 -6.05 -15.80 -9.38
N THR A 273 -5.17 -15.88 -8.38
CA THR A 273 -4.08 -14.91 -8.21
C THR A 273 -3.12 -14.92 -9.40
N GLU A 274 -2.79 -16.10 -9.94
CA GLU A 274 -1.97 -16.21 -11.15
C GLU A 274 -2.69 -15.65 -12.39
N THR A 275 -3.97 -15.96 -12.55
CA THR A 275 -4.80 -15.41 -13.64
C THR A 275 -4.81 -13.88 -13.59
N MET A 276 -5.03 -13.29 -12.41
CA MET A 276 -5.01 -11.83 -12.22
C MET A 276 -3.64 -11.23 -12.56
N ARG A 277 -2.56 -11.86 -12.09
CA ARG A 277 -1.18 -11.43 -12.36
C ARG A 277 -0.84 -11.41 -13.84
N LEU A 278 -1.33 -12.40 -14.59
CA LEU A 278 -1.05 -12.52 -16.03
C LEU A 278 -1.94 -11.63 -16.91
N THR A 279 -3.18 -11.35 -16.48
CA THR A 279 -4.20 -10.81 -17.39
C THR A 279 -4.77 -9.45 -17.00
N ALA A 280 -4.49 -8.94 -15.79
CA ALA A 280 -4.96 -7.61 -15.43
C ALA A 280 -4.28 -6.51 -16.26
N LEU A 281 -5.01 -5.41 -16.47
CA LEU A 281 -4.57 -4.33 -17.34
C LEU A 281 -3.40 -3.52 -16.76
N CYS A 282 -3.36 -3.34 -15.45
CA CYS A 282 -2.42 -2.43 -14.79
C CYS A 282 -1.84 -3.04 -13.51
N GLY A 283 -0.85 -2.34 -12.95
CA GLY A 283 -0.11 -2.78 -11.77
C GLY A 283 -0.98 -3.03 -10.53
N LEU A 284 -2.14 -2.37 -10.39
CA LEU A 284 -3.06 -2.63 -9.28
C LEU A 284 -3.54 -4.09 -9.31
N GLY A 285 -4.13 -4.52 -10.43
CA GLY A 285 -4.65 -5.88 -10.54
C GLY A 285 -3.57 -6.95 -10.48
N HIS A 286 -2.35 -6.66 -10.97
CA HIS A 286 -1.20 -7.56 -10.81
C HIS A 286 -0.78 -7.70 -9.36
N SER A 287 -0.74 -6.59 -8.63
CA SER A 287 -0.17 -6.55 -7.28
C SER A 287 -1.15 -7.00 -6.20
N THR A 288 -2.47 -7.03 -6.47
CA THR A 288 -3.47 -7.61 -5.57
C THR A 288 -3.14 -9.07 -5.18
N ALA A 289 -2.51 -9.82 -6.08
CA ALA A 289 -2.12 -11.21 -5.86
C ALA A 289 -0.96 -11.38 -4.86
N VAL A 290 -0.01 -10.44 -4.84
CA VAL A 290 1.27 -10.58 -4.12
C VAL A 290 1.11 -10.82 -2.61
N PRO A 291 0.38 -10.00 -1.84
CA PRO A 291 0.23 -10.23 -0.41
C PRO A 291 -0.53 -11.53 -0.11
N VAL A 292 -1.42 -11.98 -1.00
CA VAL A 292 -2.16 -13.25 -0.83
C VAL A 292 -1.23 -14.45 -1.03
N GLN A 293 -0.48 -14.48 -2.12
CA GLN A 293 0.42 -15.58 -2.43
C GLN A 293 1.53 -15.71 -1.38
N THR A 294 2.16 -14.59 -1.02
CA THR A 294 3.27 -14.59 -0.06
C THR A 294 2.82 -14.91 1.37
N SER A 295 1.62 -14.49 1.77
CA SER A 295 1.06 -14.89 3.07
C SER A 295 0.74 -16.38 3.15
N ILE A 296 0.16 -16.98 2.10
CA ILE A 296 -0.08 -18.43 2.06
C ILE A 296 1.25 -19.20 2.10
N GLN A 297 2.26 -18.74 1.38
CA GLN A 297 3.59 -19.35 1.36
C GLN A 297 4.27 -19.31 2.73
N ASN A 298 4.29 -18.14 3.38
CA ASN A 298 5.05 -17.92 4.61
C ASN A 298 4.27 -18.29 5.88
N PHE A 299 2.93 -18.32 5.82
CA PHE A 299 2.03 -18.55 6.96
C PHE A 299 1.01 -19.65 6.67
N ARG A 300 1.40 -20.69 5.92
CA ARG A 300 0.48 -21.78 5.55
C ARG A 300 -0.22 -22.42 6.74
N LYS A 301 0.49 -22.55 7.88
CA LYS A 301 -0.04 -23.18 9.09
C LYS A 301 -1.24 -22.41 9.65
N GLU A 302 -1.20 -21.09 9.58
CA GLU A 302 -2.24 -20.18 10.02
C GLU A 302 -3.48 -20.34 9.12
N TYR A 303 -3.30 -20.46 7.81
CA TYR A 303 -4.41 -20.76 6.88
C TYR A 303 -5.05 -22.13 7.16
N LEU A 304 -4.24 -23.15 7.43
CA LEU A 304 -4.75 -24.49 7.76
C LEU A 304 -5.50 -24.49 9.09
N ALA A 305 -4.99 -23.81 10.12
CA ALA A 305 -5.69 -23.66 11.40
C ALA A 305 -7.07 -23.00 11.22
N HIS A 306 -7.17 -21.98 10.37
CA HIS A 306 -8.46 -21.37 10.01
C HIS A 306 -9.42 -22.35 9.31
N ILE A 307 -8.91 -23.17 8.38
CA ILE A 307 -9.70 -24.19 7.66
C ILE A 307 -10.17 -25.30 8.61
N ASP A 308 -9.31 -25.73 9.54
CA ASP A 308 -9.61 -26.73 10.57
C ASP A 308 -10.51 -26.17 11.69
N ARG A 309 -10.90 -24.89 11.59
CA ARG A 309 -11.75 -24.15 12.54
C ARG A 309 -11.14 -24.00 13.92
N ASP A 310 -9.81 -23.94 13.99
CA ASP A 310 -9.12 -23.56 15.20
C ASP A 310 -9.48 -22.13 15.61
N TYR A 311 -9.40 -21.89 16.93
CA TYR A 311 -9.73 -20.58 17.47
C TYR A 311 -8.71 -19.52 17.04
N CYS A 312 -9.13 -18.58 16.19
CA CYS A 312 -8.41 -17.34 15.93
C CYS A 312 -9.01 -16.18 16.75
N PRO A 313 -8.27 -15.54 17.67
CA PRO A 313 -8.80 -14.48 18.54
C PRO A 313 -9.27 -13.23 17.79
N VAL A 314 -8.66 -12.93 16.64
CA VAL A 314 -9.00 -11.78 15.81
C VAL A 314 -10.28 -12.04 15.00
N CYS A 315 -10.32 -13.15 14.27
CA CYS A 315 -11.46 -13.45 13.39
C CYS A 315 -12.67 -14.03 14.13
N ALA A 316 -12.49 -14.57 15.34
CA ALA A 316 -13.58 -15.09 16.18
C ALA A 316 -14.65 -14.06 16.44
N GLN A 317 -14.22 -12.89 16.92
CA GLN A 317 -15.13 -11.85 17.38
C GLN A 317 -16.01 -11.36 16.22
N ALA A 318 -15.41 -11.19 15.04
CA ALA A 318 -16.14 -10.83 13.83
C ALA A 318 -17.17 -11.90 13.43
N ALA A 319 -16.78 -13.18 13.45
CA ALA A 319 -17.67 -14.26 13.04
C ALA A 319 -18.84 -14.49 14.03
N VAL A 320 -18.63 -14.25 15.33
CA VAL A 320 -19.70 -14.27 16.35
C VAL A 320 -20.63 -13.06 16.16
N ALA A 321 -20.09 -11.86 15.93
CA ALA A 321 -20.88 -10.65 15.67
C ALA A 321 -21.77 -10.79 14.41
N GLU A 322 -21.31 -11.56 13.42
CA GLU A 322 -22.05 -11.88 12.20
C GLU A 322 -23.03 -13.06 12.36
N GLY A 323 -23.10 -13.70 13.53
CA GLY A 323 -23.99 -14.83 13.79
C GLY A 323 -23.60 -16.13 13.08
N ILE A 324 -22.35 -16.25 12.61
CA ILE A 324 -21.84 -17.45 11.90
C ILE A 324 -21.58 -18.58 12.90
N TYR A 325 -21.07 -18.22 14.08
CA TYR A 325 -20.83 -19.13 15.18
C TYR A 325 -21.67 -18.71 16.37
N GLU A 326 -22.24 -19.69 17.08
CA GLU A 326 -22.78 -19.44 18.42
C GLU A 326 -21.59 -19.24 19.37
N ALA A 327 -21.69 -18.24 20.24
CA ALA A 327 -20.75 -18.13 21.35
C ALA A 327 -21.04 -19.29 22.32
N GLU A 328 -20.19 -20.32 22.36
CA GLU A 328 -20.22 -21.25 23.47
C GLU A 328 -19.56 -20.56 24.69
N GLU A 329 -20.31 -20.41 25.77
CA GLU A 329 -19.81 -19.94 27.07
C GLU A 329 -18.89 -21.00 27.70
N ASP A 330 -17.66 -21.14 27.22
CA ASP A 330 -16.64 -21.88 27.97
C ASP A 330 -16.06 -20.97 29.06
N TYR A 331 -16.77 -20.93 30.20
CA TYR A 331 -16.26 -20.41 31.46
C TYR A 331 -15.06 -21.26 31.93
N ARG A 332 -13.85 -20.71 31.79
CA ARG A 332 -12.80 -20.89 32.83
C ARG A 332 -12.11 -19.55 33.10
N ASN A 333 -12.29 -19.13 34.34
CA ASN A 333 -11.91 -17.85 34.92
C ASN A 333 -10.49 -17.94 35.48
N ASP A 334 -9.52 -18.12 34.60
CA ASP A 334 -8.10 -18.27 34.94
C ASP A 334 -7.22 -17.52 33.95
N GLY A 335 -7.61 -16.29 33.60
CA GLY A 335 -6.74 -15.23 33.07
C GLY A 335 -5.96 -15.52 31.78
N ASN A 336 -6.15 -16.68 31.15
CA ASN A 336 -5.30 -17.17 30.06
C ASN A 336 -6.01 -18.20 29.13
N SER A 337 -7.34 -18.30 29.18
CA SER A 337 -8.11 -19.34 28.46
C SER A 337 -8.52 -18.89 27.05
N ARG A 338 -8.05 -19.65 26.04
CA ARG A 338 -8.51 -19.57 24.64
C ARG A 338 -9.98 -19.97 24.59
N MET A 339 -10.81 -19.18 23.90
CA MET A 339 -12.23 -19.49 23.64
C MET A 339 -12.35 -20.90 23.05
N GLY A 340 -13.28 -21.69 23.59
CA GLY A 340 -13.56 -23.08 23.24
C GLY A 340 -14.00 -23.28 21.79
N ARG A 341 -14.09 -24.55 21.38
CA ARG A 341 -14.45 -24.97 20.01
C ARG A 341 -15.77 -24.30 19.59
N ARG A 342 -15.84 -23.81 18.35
CA ARG A 342 -17.05 -23.14 17.84
C ARG A 342 -18.03 -24.15 17.26
N ARG A 343 -19.30 -24.04 17.62
CA ARG A 343 -20.41 -24.69 16.90
C ARG A 343 -20.97 -23.72 15.86
N ALA A 344 -20.99 -24.12 14.59
CA ALA A 344 -21.59 -23.31 13.52
C ALA A 344 -23.09 -23.12 13.81
N ALA A 345 -23.56 -21.87 13.82
CA ALA A 345 -24.96 -21.53 14.10
C ALA A 345 -25.88 -21.88 12.92
N VAL A 346 -25.33 -21.88 11.71
CA VAL A 346 -26.06 -22.12 10.46
C VAL A 346 -25.62 -23.47 9.90
N GLY A 347 -26.57 -24.35 9.59
CA GLY A 347 -26.30 -25.62 8.92
C GLY A 347 -25.51 -25.39 7.62
N GLU A 348 -24.67 -26.34 7.25
CA GLU A 348 -23.61 -26.28 6.21
C GLU A 348 -24.02 -25.83 4.79
N ARG A 349 -25.23 -25.30 4.56
CA ARG A 349 -25.74 -24.99 3.21
C ARG A 349 -26.12 -23.54 2.92
N ASP A 350 -26.28 -22.65 3.90
CA ASP A 350 -26.87 -21.32 3.63
C ASP A 350 -26.05 -20.15 4.18
N VAL A 351 -24.83 -19.95 3.68
CA VAL A 351 -24.15 -18.64 3.80
C VAL A 351 -23.66 -18.19 2.42
N MET A 352 -24.60 -18.07 1.49
CA MET A 352 -24.44 -17.28 0.27
C MET A 352 -25.41 -16.11 0.34
N TYR A 353 -24.88 -14.90 0.14
CA TYR A 353 -25.59 -13.63 0.00
C TYR A 353 -26.25 -13.04 1.27
N ASP A 354 -25.60 -12.01 1.84
CA ASP A 354 -26.14 -10.64 1.85
C ASP A 354 -25.06 -9.64 2.34
N SER A 355 -24.07 -9.34 1.49
CA SER A 355 -22.96 -8.44 1.85
C SER A 355 -23.23 -6.96 1.57
N TYR A 356 -24.43 -6.59 1.13
CA TYR A 356 -24.77 -5.19 0.86
C TYR A 356 -25.45 -4.52 2.06
N ASP A 357 -26.34 -5.23 2.77
CA ASP A 357 -27.22 -4.60 3.75
C ASP A 357 -26.61 -4.47 5.16
N ALA A 358 -25.71 -5.39 5.55
CA ALA A 358 -24.97 -5.30 6.82
C ALA A 358 -23.89 -4.19 6.79
N TYR A 359 -23.27 -3.96 5.64
CA TYR A 359 -22.22 -2.94 5.46
C TYR A 359 -22.82 -1.51 5.43
N ALA A 360 -24.02 -1.35 4.85
CA ALA A 360 -24.73 -0.08 4.83
C ALA A 360 -25.16 0.40 6.23
N ARG A 361 -25.50 -0.53 7.14
CA ARG A 361 -25.89 -0.22 8.53
C ARG A 361 -24.73 0.22 9.41
N HIS A 362 -23.49 -0.15 9.08
CA HIS A 362 -22.31 0.31 9.83
C HIS A 362 -21.87 1.73 9.43
N ARG A 363 -22.09 2.14 8.17
CA ARG A 363 -21.77 3.50 7.68
C ARG A 363 -22.78 4.56 8.12
N SER A 364 -24.02 4.19 8.42
CA SER A 364 -25.04 5.12 8.95
C SER A 364 -24.80 5.51 10.42
N ARG A 365 -23.87 4.85 11.13
CA ARG A 365 -23.34 5.29 12.41
C ARG A 365 -22.01 6.01 12.20
N GLY A 366 -22.12 7.26 11.74
CA GLY A 366 -20.99 8.14 11.51
C GLY A 366 -20.09 8.26 12.75
N THR A 367 -18.88 7.70 12.64
CA THR A 367 -17.72 8.13 13.43
C THR A 367 -16.57 8.31 12.46
N SER A 368 -16.44 9.54 11.96
CA SER A 368 -15.24 9.98 11.26
C SER A 368 -14.07 9.93 12.23
N TYR A 369 -13.08 9.08 11.96
CA TYR A 369 -11.75 9.14 12.58
C TYR A 369 -10.96 10.33 11.98
N ALA A 370 -11.52 11.52 12.09
CA ALA A 370 -10.93 12.78 11.72
C ALA A 370 -11.17 13.78 12.84
N GLY A 371 -10.10 14.21 13.51
CA GLY A 371 -10.09 15.42 14.33
C GLY A 371 -10.29 15.22 15.83
N ARG A 372 -9.19 15.02 16.56
CA ARG A 372 -9.03 15.67 17.87
C ARG A 372 -7.60 16.19 18.02
N PHE A 373 -7.24 17.10 17.12
CA PHE A 373 -6.19 18.10 17.36
C PHE A 373 -6.91 19.33 17.93
N GLU A 374 -6.95 19.46 19.25
CA GLU A 374 -7.26 20.74 19.88
C GLU A 374 -5.94 21.39 20.30
N ARG A 375 -5.61 22.51 19.66
CA ARG A 375 -4.67 23.50 20.20
C ARG A 375 -5.35 24.87 20.23
N ARG A 376 -5.10 25.57 21.34
CA ARG A 376 -5.31 26.99 21.72
C ARG A 376 -6.36 27.10 22.82
N GLY A 377 -6.13 27.80 23.94
CA GLY A 377 -5.06 28.71 24.38
C GLY A 377 -5.47 29.28 25.75
N GLY A 378 -4.53 29.92 26.47
CA GLY A 378 -4.66 30.38 27.87
C GLY A 378 -5.85 31.30 28.20
N ARG A 379 -6.16 31.56 29.48
CA ARG A 379 -5.43 32.42 30.44
C ARG A 379 -5.95 32.23 31.87
N GLU A 380 -5.14 32.70 32.83
CA GLU A 380 -5.41 33.05 34.25
C GLU A 380 -5.64 31.85 35.21
N ALA A 381 -5.00 31.74 36.38
CA ALA A 381 -4.27 32.68 37.24
C ALA A 381 -2.93 32.08 37.71
#